data_AF-A0A645I9A8-F1
#
_entry.id   AF-A0A645I9A8-F1
#
_cell.length_a   1.000
_cell.length_b   1.000
_cell.length_c   1.000
_cell.angle_alpha   90.00
_cell.angle_beta   90.00
_cell.angle_gamma   90.00
#
_symmetry.space_group_name_H-M   'P 1'
#
loop_
_entity.id
_entity.type
_entity.pdbx_description
1 polymer ?
#
loop_
_entity_poly.entity_id
_entity_poly.type
_entity_poly.pdbx_seq_one_letter_code
_entity_poly.pdbx_strand_id
1 'polypeptide(L)'
;MLMLVGFALLFGLIMQRTKLGKHVYAIGSNETSARLAGVSVDRVKTLVFTITGLLCGFSGWLYASRVMAVASANAGNLFEMDAIAAVAIGGTSMSGGIGTLSGTILGFIFIGVLSNSLTLLNVSSFYQQIVKGAIILIAVLMDMRSKRKE
;
A
#
# COMPACT_ATOMS: atom_id res chain seq x y z
N MET A 1 9.48 -2.20 13.46
CA MET A 1 9.52 -0.74 13.71
C MET A 1 10.70 -0.08 12.99
N LEU A 2 11.97 -0.44 13.28
CA LEU A 2 13.16 0.13 12.61
C LEU A 2 13.13 0.02 11.07
N MET A 3 12.79 -1.15 10.52
CA MET A 3 12.67 -1.34 9.06
C MET A 3 11.59 -0.47 8.43
N LEU A 4 10.45 -0.29 9.10
CA LEU A 4 9.36 0.57 8.62
C LEU A 4 9.86 2.02 8.48
N VAL A 5 10.52 2.53 9.52
CA VAL A 5 11.10 3.89 9.51
C VAL A 5 12.14 4.04 8.41
N GLY A 6 13.01 3.04 8.22
CA GLY A 6 14.01 3.02 7.14
C GLY A 6 13.38 3.09 5.75
N PHE A 7 12.38 2.25 5.47
CA PHE A 7 11.67 2.28 4.19
C PHE A 7 10.85 3.55 4.00
N ALA A 8 10.21 4.07 5.05
CA ALA A 8 9.47 5.33 5.01
C ALA A 8 10.37 6.52 4.64
N LEU A 9 11.56 6.61 5.22
CA LEU A 9 12.53 7.65 4.87
C LEU A 9 13.04 7.49 3.45
N LEU A 10 13.40 6.28 3.05
CA LEU A 10 13.93 5.99 1.72
C LEU A 10 12.90 6.30 0.62
N PHE A 11 11.68 5.79 0.74
CA PHE A 11 10.62 6.07 -0.23
C PHE A 11 10.12 7.51 -0.14
N GLY A 12 10.14 8.13 1.04
CA GLY A 12 9.81 9.56 1.20
C GLY A 12 10.76 10.45 0.42
N LEU A 13 12.07 10.18 0.53
CA LEU A 13 13.08 10.89 -0.23
C LEU A 13 12.96 10.63 -1.73
N ILE A 14 12.73 9.37 -2.15
CA ILE A 14 12.54 9.05 -3.56
C ILE A 14 11.33 9.81 -4.11
N MET A 15 10.21 9.80 -3.40
CA MET A 15 8.98 10.40 -3.89
C MET A 15 9.07 11.94 -3.97
N GLN A 16 9.74 12.59 -3.00
CA GLN A 16 9.86 14.05 -2.95
C GLN A 16 11.02 14.61 -3.79
N ARG A 17 12.17 13.93 -3.84
CA ARG A 17 13.41 14.48 -4.40
C ARG A 17 13.75 13.93 -5.79
N THR A 18 13.22 12.78 -6.20
CA THR A 18 13.63 12.15 -7.47
C THR A 18 12.65 12.40 -8.62
N LYS A 19 13.15 12.27 -9.86
CA LYS A 19 12.32 12.32 -11.06
C LYS A 19 11.30 11.18 -11.05
N LEU A 20 11.66 9.99 -10.57
CA LEU A 20 10.77 8.82 -10.51
C LEU A 20 9.47 9.13 -9.76
N GLY A 21 9.53 9.75 -8.58
CA GLY A 21 8.33 10.13 -7.82
C GLY A 21 7.38 11.00 -8.65
N LYS A 22 7.89 12.04 -9.31
CA LYS A 22 7.09 12.93 -10.17
C LYS A 22 6.46 12.19 -11.35
N HIS A 23 7.20 11.26 -11.97
CA HIS A 23 6.69 10.47 -13.09
C HIS A 23 5.57 9.53 -12.63
N VAL A 24 5.69 8.93 -11.44
CA VAL A 24 4.64 8.08 -10.84
C VAL A 24 3.36 8.88 -10.57
N TYR A 25 3.45 10.06 -9.96
CA TYR A 25 2.28 10.92 -9.76
C TYR A 25 1.65 11.39 -11.08
N ALA A 26 2.47 11.78 -12.07
CA ALA A 26 1.98 12.21 -13.38
C ALA A 26 1.22 11.09 -14.11
N ILE A 27 1.77 9.87 -14.12
CA ILE A 27 1.11 8.70 -14.70
C ILE A 27 -0.19 8.37 -13.96
N GLY A 28 -0.19 8.48 -12.63
CA GLY A 28 -1.38 8.23 -11.82
C GLY A 28 -2.51 9.24 -12.05
N SER A 29 -2.19 10.49 -12.39
CA SER A 29 -3.20 11.51 -12.68
C SER A 29 -3.80 11.32 -14.07
N ASN A 30 -2.96 11.21 -15.09
CA ASN A 30 -3.41 10.91 -16.44
C ASN A 30 -2.29 10.28 -17.28
N GLU A 31 -2.46 9.01 -17.62
CA GLU A 31 -1.50 8.24 -18.39
C GLU A 31 -1.26 8.78 -19.81
N THR A 32 -2.32 9.22 -20.50
CA THR A 32 -2.20 9.72 -21.88
C THR A 32 -1.46 11.06 -21.89
N SER A 33 -1.78 11.95 -20.94
CA SER A 33 -1.08 13.24 -20.77
C SER A 33 0.39 13.04 -20.39
N ALA A 34 0.71 12.09 -19.50
CA ALA A 34 2.09 11.77 -19.14
C ALA A 34 2.89 11.30 -20.36
N ARG A 35 2.30 10.44 -21.20
CA ARG A 35 2.93 9.95 -22.43
C ARG A 35 3.22 11.07 -23.42
N LEU A 36 2.27 11.99 -23.60
CA LEU A 36 2.44 13.19 -24.46
C LEU A 36 3.50 14.16 -23.91
N ALA A 37 3.68 14.21 -22.59
CA ALA A 37 4.74 15.00 -21.94
C ALA A 37 6.14 14.35 -21.99
N GLY A 38 6.31 13.26 -22.76
CA GLY A 38 7.60 12.58 -22.93
C GLY A 38 7.97 11.60 -21.81
N VAL A 39 7.04 11.29 -20.90
CA VAL A 39 7.26 10.25 -19.88
C VAL A 39 7.10 8.87 -20.51
N SER A 40 8.13 8.04 -20.36
CA SER A 40 8.08 6.62 -20.76
C SER A 40 7.25 5.81 -19.76
N VAL A 41 5.92 5.89 -19.90
CA VAL A 41 4.94 5.27 -18.99
C VAL A 41 5.25 3.79 -18.73
N ASP A 42 5.48 3.01 -19.79
CA ASP A 42 5.69 1.57 -19.68
C ASP A 42 6.94 1.26 -18.85
N ARG A 43 8.04 2.00 -19.05
CA ARG A 43 9.27 1.83 -18.27
C ARG A 43 9.06 2.16 -16.79
N VAL A 44 8.34 3.24 -16.50
CA VAL A 44 8.06 3.64 -15.11
C VAL A 44 7.17 2.60 -14.43
N LYS A 45 6.13 2.10 -15.11
CA LYS A 45 5.28 1.01 -14.59
C LYS A 45 6.08 -0.25 -14.32
N THR A 46 6.88 -0.72 -15.29
CA THR A 46 7.74 -1.91 -15.10
C THR A 46 8.70 -1.74 -13.93
N LEU A 47 9.29 -0.56 -13.76
CA LEU A 47 10.20 -0.27 -12.66
C LEU A 47 9.48 -0.30 -11.30
N VAL A 48 8.29 0.31 -11.20
CA VAL A 48 7.48 0.29 -9.98
C VAL A 48 7.08 -1.14 -9.61
N PHE A 49 6.56 -1.92 -10.54
CA PHE A 49 6.21 -3.33 -10.28
C PHE A 49 7.42 -4.18 -9.92
N THR A 50 8.58 -3.95 -10.53
CA THR A 50 9.83 -4.64 -10.17
C THR A 50 10.26 -4.32 -8.74
N ILE A 51 10.20 -3.04 -8.32
CA ILE A 51 10.51 -2.63 -6.94
C ILE A 51 9.53 -3.29 -5.97
N THR A 52 8.23 -3.28 -6.26
CA THR A 52 7.22 -3.94 -5.42
C THR A 52 7.50 -5.44 -5.30
N GLY A 53 7.81 -6.13 -6.40
CA GLY A 53 8.17 -7.55 -6.38
C GLY A 53 9.41 -7.83 -5.52
N LEU A 54 10.46 -7.01 -5.63
CA LEU A 54 11.65 -7.11 -4.78
C LEU A 54 11.31 -6.92 -3.30
N LEU A 55 10.49 -5.92 -2.96
CA LEU A 55 10.07 -5.66 -1.58
C LEU A 55 9.19 -6.79 -1.02
N CYS A 56 8.28 -7.34 -1.81
CA CYS A 56 7.46 -8.49 -1.44
C CYS A 56 8.33 -9.72 -1.18
N GLY A 57 9.30 -10.01 -2.04
CA GLY A 57 10.27 -11.10 -1.84
C GLY A 57 11.10 -10.91 -0.57
N PHE A 58 11.61 -9.70 -0.34
CA PHE A 58 12.34 -9.37 0.89
C PHE A 58 11.47 -9.49 2.15
N SER A 59 10.21 -9.04 2.08
CA SER A 59 9.24 -9.19 3.16
C SER A 59 8.94 -10.66 3.47
N GLY A 60 8.77 -11.50 2.44
CA GLY A 60 8.59 -12.94 2.59
C GLY A 60 9.80 -13.61 3.24
N TRP A 61 11.01 -13.23 2.84
CA TRP A 61 12.25 -13.73 3.45
C TRP A 61 12.35 -13.35 4.94
N LEU A 62 12.01 -12.11 5.29
CA LEU A 62 11.96 -11.66 6.69
C LEU A 62 10.90 -12.40 7.49
N TYR A 63 9.72 -12.64 6.91
CA TYR A 63 8.65 -13.38 7.55
C TYR A 63 9.06 -14.83 7.82
N ALA A 64 9.68 -15.49 6.85
CA ALA A 64 10.23 -16.84 7.00
C ALA A 64 11.29 -16.92 8.11
N SER A 65 12.19 -15.93 8.17
CA SER A 65 13.21 -15.83 9.23
C SER A 65 12.59 -15.68 10.62
N ARG A 66 11.49 -14.93 10.74
CA ARG A 66 10.78 -14.76 12.02
C ARG A 66 10.09 -16.04 12.49
N VAL A 67 9.44 -16.77 11.59
CA VAL A 67 8.56 -17.89 11.97
C VAL A 67 9.36 -19.15 12.30
N MET A 68 10.62 -19.27 11.87
CA MET A 68 11.56 -20.39 12.17
C MET A 68 10.97 -21.82 12.00
N ALA A 69 9.86 -21.96 11.28
CA ALA A 69 9.17 -23.23 11.05
C ALA A 69 8.35 -23.17 9.74
N VAL A 70 7.98 -24.34 9.22
CA VAL A 70 7.11 -24.53 8.04
C VAL A 70 5.85 -23.70 8.22
N ALA A 71 5.85 -22.52 7.59
CA ALA A 71 4.71 -21.65 7.63
C ALA A 71 3.58 -22.39 6.91
N SER A 72 2.43 -22.55 7.58
CA SER A 72 1.24 -23.20 7.03
C SER A 72 0.98 -22.72 5.60
N ALA A 73 0.39 -23.53 4.72
CA ALA A 73 0.10 -23.14 3.32
C ALA A 73 -0.65 -21.79 3.18
N ASN A 74 -1.26 -21.31 4.28
CA ASN A 74 -1.90 -20.01 4.35
C ASN A 74 -1.00 -18.81 4.77
N ALA A 75 0.30 -19.00 4.95
CA ALA A 75 1.22 -17.96 5.39
C ALA A 75 1.33 -16.84 4.35
N GLY A 76 0.98 -15.61 4.75
CA GLY A 76 0.92 -14.45 3.86
C GLY A 76 -0.45 -14.20 3.22
N ASN A 77 -1.45 -15.05 3.46
CA ASN A 77 -2.82 -14.72 3.06
C ASN A 77 -3.24 -13.39 3.68
N LEU A 78 -3.91 -12.58 2.86
CA LEU A 78 -4.49 -11.29 3.23
C LEU A 78 -3.49 -10.15 3.50
N PHE A 79 -2.18 -10.37 3.32
CA PHE A 79 -1.21 -9.28 3.44
C PHE A 79 -1.39 -8.23 2.33
N GLU A 80 -1.81 -8.66 1.14
CA GLU A 80 -2.19 -7.75 0.05
C GLU A 80 -3.38 -6.89 0.44
N MET A 81 -4.38 -7.50 1.08
CA MET A 81 -5.59 -6.81 1.53
C MET A 81 -5.28 -5.81 2.64
N ASP A 82 -4.37 -6.13 3.55
CA ASP A 82 -3.88 -5.21 4.57
C ASP A 82 -3.12 -4.02 3.96
N ALA A 83 -2.32 -4.27 2.92
CA ALA A 83 -1.62 -3.21 2.19
C ALA A 83 -2.60 -2.26 1.49
N ILE A 84 -3.62 -2.80 0.81
CA ILE A 84 -4.68 -2.01 0.15
C ILE A 84 -5.45 -1.18 1.19
N ALA A 85 -5.88 -1.81 2.29
CA ALA A 85 -6.62 -1.12 3.35
C ALA A 85 -5.82 0.01 3.99
N ALA A 86 -4.53 -0.21 4.27
CA ALA A 86 -3.64 0.79 4.83
C ALA A 86 -3.47 2.02 3.90
N VAL A 87 -3.26 1.78 2.61
CA VAL A 87 -3.07 2.85 1.61
C VAL A 87 -4.39 3.62 1.37
N ALA A 88 -5.53 2.91 1.35
CA ALA A 88 -6.84 3.51 1.16
C ALA A 88 -7.25 4.39 2.35
N ILE A 89 -7.09 3.90 3.59
CA ILE A 89 -7.33 4.69 4.81
C ILE A 89 -6.36 5.86 4.90
N GLY A 90 -5.12 5.67 4.43
CA GLY A 90 -4.11 6.71 4.35
C GLY A 90 -4.42 7.82 3.35
N GLY A 91 -5.53 7.76 2.61
CA GLY A 91 -5.99 8.81 1.71
C GLY A 91 -5.27 8.83 0.36
N THR A 92 -4.60 7.74 -0.03
CA THR A 92 -4.11 7.58 -1.40
C THR A 92 -5.25 7.12 -2.29
N SER A 93 -5.49 7.84 -3.39
CA SER A 93 -6.60 7.52 -4.29
C SER A 93 -6.36 6.19 -4.99
N MET A 94 -7.37 5.33 -4.99
CA MET A 94 -7.34 4.03 -5.67
C MET A 94 -7.33 4.21 -7.20
N SER A 95 -7.83 5.34 -7.67
CA SER A 95 -7.84 5.71 -9.09
C SER A 95 -6.55 6.40 -9.56
N GLY A 96 -5.60 6.67 -8.64
CA GLY A 96 -4.30 7.26 -8.97
C GLY A 96 -4.23 8.79 -8.93
N GLY A 97 -3.00 9.30 -8.92
CA GLY A 97 -2.66 10.72 -9.11
C GLY A 97 -2.64 11.57 -7.84
N ILE A 98 -3.24 11.09 -6.76
CA ILE A 98 -3.38 11.83 -5.49
C ILE A 98 -3.03 10.90 -4.33
N GLY A 99 -2.19 11.37 -3.41
CA GLY A 99 -1.83 10.64 -2.20
C GLY A 99 -0.53 11.13 -1.58
N THR A 100 -0.34 10.88 -0.29
CA THR A 100 0.91 11.21 0.41
C THR A 100 1.46 9.99 1.14
N LEU A 101 2.79 9.89 1.21
CA LEU A 101 3.44 8.82 1.94
C LEU A 101 3.13 8.91 3.44
N SER A 102 3.05 10.11 4.01
CA SER A 102 2.70 10.34 5.41
C SER A 102 1.32 9.79 5.75
N GLY A 103 0.32 10.03 4.90
CA GLY A 103 -1.01 9.46 5.07
C GLY A 103 -1.00 7.93 5.03
N THR A 104 -0.27 7.34 4.07
CA THR A 104 -0.12 5.88 3.95
C THR A 104 0.53 5.25 5.18
N ILE A 105 1.53 5.90 5.77
CA ILE A 105 2.18 5.43 7.00
C ILE A 105 1.20 5.43 8.17
N LEU A 106 0.39 6.49 8.31
CA LEU A 106 -0.65 6.56 9.34
C LEU A 106 -1.69 5.45 9.15
N GLY A 107 -2.14 5.22 7.92
CA GLY A 107 -3.05 4.12 7.60
C GLY A 107 -2.46 2.74 7.89
N PHE A 108 -1.17 2.52 7.62
CA PHE A 108 -0.47 1.27 7.96
C PHE A 108 -0.41 1.04 9.48
N ILE A 109 -0.06 2.08 10.25
CA ILE A 109 -0.05 2.00 11.72
C ILE A 109 -1.46 1.69 12.23
N PHE A 110 -2.48 2.33 11.68
CA PHE A 110 -3.87 2.08 12.04
C PHE A 110 -4.29 0.62 11.81
N ILE A 111 -4.03 0.06 10.62
CA ILE A 111 -4.33 -1.34 10.30
C ILE A 111 -3.55 -2.31 11.21
N GLY A 112 -2.29 -1.99 11.51
CA GLY A 112 -1.46 -2.77 12.42
C GLY A 112 -2.03 -2.80 13.84
N VAL A 113 -2.42 -1.64 14.37
CA VAL A 113 -3.06 -1.52 15.70
C VAL A 113 -4.40 -2.23 15.70
N LEU A 114 -5.26 -2.00 14.69
CA LEU A 114 -6.57 -2.63 14.57
C LEU A 114 -6.47 -4.16 14.55
N SER A 115 -5.52 -4.71 13.78
CA SER A 115 -5.29 -6.16 13.72
C SER A 115 -4.84 -6.70 15.08
N ASN A 116 -3.98 -5.97 15.80
CA ASN A 116 -3.53 -6.35 17.14
C ASN A 116 -4.68 -6.27 18.15
N SER A 117 -5.49 -5.22 18.12
CA SER A 117 -6.67 -5.04 18.97
C SER A 117 -7.71 -6.16 18.79
N LEU A 118 -8.05 -6.50 17.53
CA LEU A 118 -8.99 -7.59 17.26
C LEU A 118 -8.46 -8.95 17.73
N THR A 119 -7.13 -9.15 17.64
CA THR A 119 -6.48 -10.36 18.15
C THR A 119 -6.55 -10.43 19.68
N LEU A 120 -6.33 -9.33 20.39
CA LEU A 120 -6.47 -9.25 21.84
C LEU A 120 -7.90 -9.51 22.32
N LEU A 121 -8.88 -9.08 21.53
CA LEU A 121 -10.30 -9.35 21.76
C LEU A 121 -10.71 -10.79 21.39
N ASN A 122 -9.76 -11.66 21.05
CA ASN A 122 -9.99 -13.06 20.63
C ASN A 122 -10.98 -13.21 19.46
N VAL A 123 -11.04 -12.19 18.58
CA VAL A 123 -11.89 -12.25 17.38
C VAL A 123 -11.25 -13.20 16.37
N SER A 124 -12.03 -14.15 15.87
CA SER A 124 -11.55 -15.14 14.90
C SER A 124 -11.05 -14.48 13.61
N SER A 125 -10.05 -15.09 12.97
CA SER A 125 -9.45 -14.58 11.74
C SER A 125 -10.49 -14.34 10.62
N PHE A 126 -11.54 -15.16 10.59
CA PHE A 126 -12.66 -14.99 9.66
C PHE A 126 -13.37 -13.64 9.82
N TYR A 127 -13.69 -13.24 11.06
CA TYR A 127 -14.33 -11.95 11.32
C TYR A 127 -13.38 -10.77 11.08
N GLN A 128 -12.07 -10.94 11.36
CA GLN A 128 -11.08 -9.91 11.03
C GLN A 128 -11.05 -9.63 9.52
N GLN A 129 -11.16 -10.66 8.69
CA GLN A 129 -11.19 -10.54 7.23
C GLN A 129 -12.44 -9.79 6.74
N ILE A 130 -13.61 -10.07 7.33
CA ILE A 130 -14.85 -9.34 7.03
C ILE A 130 -14.70 -7.86 7.37
N VAL A 131 -14.17 -7.54 8.56
CA VAL A 131 -13.96 -6.15 8.99
C VAL A 131 -13.01 -5.41 8.05
N LYS A 132 -11.88 -6.03 7.71
CA LYS A 132 -10.91 -5.46 6.76
C LYS A 132 -11.54 -5.22 5.38
N GLY A 133 -12.37 -6.14 4.89
CA GLY A 133 -13.08 -6.01 3.62
C GLY A 133 -14.09 -4.87 3.63
N ALA A 134 -14.84 -4.75 4.73
CA ALA A 134 -15.77 -3.64 4.94
C ALA A 134 -15.04 -2.28 4.96
N ILE A 135 -13.87 -2.20 5.59
CA ILE A 135 -13.05 -0.99 5.62
C ILE A 135 -12.63 -0.57 4.20
N ILE A 136 -12.17 -1.52 3.38
CA ILE A 136 -11.79 -1.24 1.98
C ILE A 136 -13.01 -0.75 1.19
N LEU A 137 -14.16 -1.43 1.31
CA LEU A 137 -15.39 -1.02 0.63
C LEU A 137 -15.79 0.41 1.00
N ILE A 138 -15.76 0.75 2.28
CA ILE A 138 -16.06 2.11 2.76
C ILE A 138 -15.06 3.11 2.18
N ALA A 139 -13.76 2.81 2.22
CA ALA A 139 -12.72 3.69 1.70
C ALA A 139 -12.88 3.95 0.20
N VAL A 140 -13.16 2.91 -0.60
CA VAL A 140 -13.39 3.03 -2.06
C VAL A 140 -14.66 3.83 -2.34
N LEU A 141 -15.76 3.56 -1.63
CA LEU A 141 -17.01 4.31 -1.80
C LEU A 141 -16.83 5.81 -1.47
N MET A 142 -15.99 6.12 -0.47
CA MET A 142 -15.64 7.50 -0.14
C MET A 142 -14.75 8.14 -1.21
N ASP A 143 -13.72 7.43 -1.71
CA ASP A 143 -12.84 7.89 -2.80
C ASP A 143 -13.66 8.22 -4.07
N MET A 144 -14.59 7.34 -4.45
CA MET A 144 -15.48 7.55 -5.59
C MET A 144 -16.44 8.73 -5.41
N ARG A 145 -17.01 8.91 -4.21
CA ARG A 145 -17.90 10.04 -3.91
C ARG A 145 -17.15 11.37 -3.88
N SER A 146 -15.90 11.38 -3.41
CA SER A 146 -15.05 12.57 -3.43
C SER A 146 -14.80 13.02 -4.86
N LYS A 147 -14.49 12.09 -5.77
CA LYS A 147 -14.27 12.40 -7.19
C LYS A 147 -15.51 12.95 -7.91
N ARG A 148 -16.73 12.53 -7.53
CA ARG A 148 -17.96 13.03 -8.17
C ARG A 148 -18.26 14.51 -7.84
N LYS A 149 -17.55 15.08 -6.85
CA LYS A 149 -17.65 16.49 -6.46
C LYS A 149 -16.63 17.40 -7.17
N GLU A 150 -15.64 16.84 -7.86
CA GLU A 150 -14.70 17.56 -8.73
C GLU A 150 -15.10 17.41 -10.20
#